data_AF-A0A9E5IFS7-F1
#
_entry.id   AF-A0A9E5IFS7-F1
#
_cell.length_a   1.000
_cell.length_b   1.000
_cell.length_c   1.000
_cell.angle_alpha   90.00
_cell.angle_beta   90.00
_cell.angle_gamma   90.00
#
_symmetry.space_group_name_H-M   'P 1'
#
loop_
_entity.id
_entity.type
_entity.pdbx_description
1 polymer ?
#
loop_
_entity_poly.entity_id
_entity_poly.type
_entity_poly.pdbx_seq_one_letter_code
_entity_poly.pdbx_strand_id
1 'polypeptide(L)'
;MSIDQSRPRDTDRKTRIHLSFYDRTKFILLFTVVFLILVWSDMSGDENLSFAKAFEASANRRWWIFLLLAIETIRQAHFLVAELAAPYHGIWQRYFGFVDRTTRRLSDWTRFRISRVVKWLVVISLL
;
A
#
# COMPACT_ATOMS: atom_id res chain seq x y z
N MET A 1 37.32 27.12 8.34
CA MET A 1 35.93 27.21 7.87
C MET A 1 35.45 25.79 7.59
N SER A 2 34.88 25.13 8.60
CA SER A 2 34.33 23.78 8.45
C SER A 2 33.01 23.90 7.69
N ILE A 3 32.97 23.38 6.46
CA ILE A 3 31.72 23.22 5.73
C ILE A 3 30.97 22.11 6.46
N ASP A 4 30.01 22.52 7.29
CA ASP A 4 29.05 21.62 7.91
C ASP A 4 28.26 20.97 6.78
N GLN A 5 28.59 19.72 6.44
CA GLN A 5 27.85 18.95 5.45
C GLN A 5 26.49 18.57 6.05
N SER A 6 25.57 19.53 6.03
CA SER A 6 24.17 19.32 6.41
C SER A 6 23.59 18.20 5.54
N ARG A 7 22.92 17.23 6.19
CA ARG A 7 22.24 16.11 5.52
C ARG A 7 21.45 16.62 4.30
N PRO A 8 21.60 16.01 3.10
CA PRO A 8 20.89 16.42 1.90
C PRO A 8 19.39 16.53 2.17
N ARG A 9 18.78 17.66 1.80
CA ARG A 9 17.33 17.86 1.98
C ARG A 9 16.61 16.89 1.06
N ASP A 10 15.44 16.42 1.47
CA ASP A 10 14.69 15.45 0.66
C ASP A 10 14.26 16.04 -0.70
N THR A 11 14.21 17.37 -0.82
CA THR A 11 14.01 18.11 -2.07
C THR A 11 15.18 18.03 -3.04
N ASP A 12 16.39 17.76 -2.55
CA ASP A 12 17.62 17.73 -3.36
C ASP A 12 17.86 16.32 -3.94
N ARG A 13 17.08 15.33 -3.51
CA ARG A 13 17.19 13.94 -3.95
C ARG A 13 16.51 13.74 -5.30
N LYS A 14 17.26 13.23 -6.28
CA LYS A 14 16.74 12.91 -7.62
C LYS A 14 15.87 11.65 -7.66
N THR A 15 16.05 10.76 -6.69
CA THR A 15 15.29 9.51 -6.54
C THR A 15 14.78 9.37 -5.12
N ARG A 16 13.78 8.51 -4.94
CA ARG A 16 13.23 8.22 -3.62
C ARG A 16 14.29 7.52 -2.73
N ILE A 17 14.18 7.74 -1.43
CA ILE A 17 14.98 7.03 -0.42
C ILE A 17 14.64 5.53 -0.44
N HIS A 18 15.68 4.70 -0.35
CA HIS A 18 15.55 3.25 -0.23
C HIS A 18 14.65 2.90 0.96
N LEU A 19 13.60 2.14 0.69
CA LEU A 19 12.72 1.63 1.74
C LEU A 19 13.36 0.41 2.39
N SER A 20 13.30 0.33 3.72
CA SER A 20 13.78 -0.83 4.46
C SER A 20 13.09 -2.12 3.96
N PHE A 21 13.81 -3.24 3.99
CA PHE A 21 13.23 -4.53 3.59
C PHE A 21 11.98 -4.87 4.42
N TYR A 22 12.00 -4.56 5.72
CA TYR A 22 10.86 -4.74 6.62
C TYR A 22 9.62 -3.96 6.14
N ASP A 23 9.77 -2.70 5.74
CA ASP A 23 8.64 -1.88 5.27
C ASP A 23 8.06 -2.33 3.93
N ARG A 24 8.85 -3.08 3.14
CA ARG A 24 8.38 -3.71 1.91
C ARG A 24 7.60 -4.96 2.23
N THR A 25 8.14 -5.84 3.08
CA THR A 25 7.58 -7.19 3.26
C THR A 25 6.46 -7.26 4.29
N LYS A 26 6.37 -6.33 5.26
CA LYS A 26 5.46 -6.45 6.43
C LYS A 26 3.99 -6.67 6.07
N PHE A 27 3.46 -5.99 5.04
CA PHE A 27 2.04 -6.14 4.66
C PHE A 27 1.78 -7.41 3.85
N ILE A 28 2.69 -7.80 2.96
CA ILE A 28 2.62 -9.10 2.27
C ILE A 28 2.61 -10.21 3.32
N LEU A 29 3.56 -10.17 4.25
CA LEU A 29 3.67 -11.17 5.31
C LEU A 29 2.43 -11.19 6.19
N LEU A 30 1.91 -10.02 6.59
CA LEU A 30 0.67 -9.92 7.35
C LEU A 30 -0.50 -10.58 6.61
N PHE A 31 -0.73 -10.25 5.35
CA PHE A 31 -1.85 -10.81 4.57
C PHE A 31 -1.68 -12.31 4.33
N THR A 32 -0.47 -12.78 4.04
CA THR A 32 -0.17 -14.21 3.89
C THR A 32 -0.42 -14.97 5.19
N VAL A 33 0.08 -14.46 6.34
CA VAL A 33 -0.12 -15.11 7.64
C VAL A 33 -1.60 -15.13 8.02
N VAL A 34 -2.31 -14.02 7.86
CA VAL A 34 -3.76 -13.95 8.09
C VAL A 34 -4.47 -14.97 7.22
N PHE A 35 -4.16 -15.04 5.92
CA PHE A 35 -4.79 -16.01 5.03
C PHE A 35 -4.54 -17.46 5.47
N LEU A 36 -3.31 -17.81 5.86
CA LEU A 36 -2.98 -19.16 6.31
C LEU A 36 -3.67 -19.51 7.64
N ILE A 37 -3.78 -18.57 8.57
CA ILE A 37 -4.56 -18.76 9.81
C ILE A 37 -6.03 -19.03 9.48
N LEU A 38 -6.56 -18.33 8.48
CA LEU A 38 -7.95 -18.50 8.04
C LEU A 38 -8.17 -19.85 7.34
N VAL A 39 -7.23 -20.31 6.51
CA VAL A 39 -7.25 -21.67 5.93
C VAL A 39 -7.19 -22.72 7.03
N TRP A 40 -6.31 -22.54 8.02
CA TRP A 40 -6.20 -23.42 9.16
C TRP A 40 -7.49 -23.46 9.99
N SER A 41 -8.13 -22.31 10.19
CA SER A 41 -9.42 -22.22 10.87
C SER A 41 -10.50 -23.04 10.15
N ASP A 42 -10.53 -23.00 8.82
CA ASP A 42 -11.47 -23.78 8.02
C ASP A 42 -11.21 -25.30 8.17
N MET A 43 -9.94 -25.72 8.20
CA MET A 43 -9.56 -27.12 8.46
C MET A 43 -9.87 -27.58 9.89
N SER A 44 -9.74 -26.71 10.89
CA SER A 44 -10.01 -27.07 12.29
C SER A 44 -11.48 -27.39 12.56
N GLY A 45 -12.40 -26.95 11.69
CA GLY A 45 -13.83 -27.24 11.78
C GLY A 45 -14.26 -28.53 11.09
N ASP A 46 -13.40 -29.14 10.27
CA ASP A 46 -13.68 -30.36 9.50
C ASP A 46 -12.42 -31.24 9.39
N GLU A 47 -12.36 -32.31 10.18
CA GLU A 47 -11.22 -33.22 10.27
C GLU A 47 -10.88 -33.93 8.94
N ASN A 48 -11.83 -34.02 8.00
CA ASN A 48 -11.62 -34.66 6.71
C ASN A 48 -11.20 -33.66 5.61
N LEU A 49 -11.13 -32.36 5.91
CA LEU A 49 -10.79 -31.34 4.94
C LEU A 49 -9.28 -31.26 4.71
N SER A 50 -8.83 -31.75 3.55
CA SER A 50 -7.44 -31.61 3.12
C SER A 50 -7.04 -30.14 2.92
N PHE A 51 -5.78 -29.79 3.22
CA PHE A 51 -5.23 -28.44 3.07
C PHE A 51 -5.44 -27.85 1.68
N ALA A 52 -5.25 -28.62 0.61
CA ALA A 52 -5.40 -28.12 -0.76
C ALA A 52 -6.86 -27.68 -1.05
N LYS A 53 -7.83 -28.45 -0.56
CA LYS A 53 -9.27 -28.15 -0.67
C LYS A 53 -9.65 -26.94 0.18
N ALA A 54 -9.14 -26.88 1.41
CA ALA A 54 -9.33 -25.74 2.29
C ALA A 54 -8.74 -24.46 1.66
N PHE A 55 -7.51 -24.51 1.15
CA PHE A 55 -6.85 -23.39 0.49
C PHE A 55 -7.68 -22.86 -0.69
N GLU A 56 -8.11 -23.74 -1.60
CA GLU A 56 -8.93 -23.36 -2.75
C GLU A 56 -10.27 -22.72 -2.32
N ALA A 57 -10.95 -23.35 -1.36
CA ALA A 57 -12.22 -22.85 -0.83
C ALA A 57 -12.06 -21.50 -0.12
N SER A 58 -11.05 -21.35 0.75
CA SER A 58 -10.75 -20.10 1.44
C SER A 58 -10.30 -19.02 0.45
N ALA A 59 -9.55 -19.37 -0.60
CA ALA A 59 -9.11 -18.43 -1.62
C ALA A 59 -10.29 -17.84 -2.40
N ASN A 60 -11.25 -18.69 -2.78
CA ASN A 60 -12.45 -18.25 -3.47
C ASN A 60 -13.37 -17.40 -2.55
N ARG A 61 -13.59 -17.87 -1.32
CA ARG A 61 -14.43 -17.15 -0.34
C ARG A 61 -13.83 -15.80 0.09
N ARG A 62 -12.50 -15.74 0.22
CA ARG A 62 -11.75 -14.59 0.77
C ARG A 62 -10.90 -13.94 -0.32
N TRP A 63 -11.41 -13.90 -1.56
CA TRP A 63 -10.70 -13.42 -2.74
C TRP A 63 -10.17 -11.99 -2.58
N TRP A 64 -10.85 -11.17 -1.77
CA TRP A 64 -10.47 -9.79 -1.45
C TRP A 64 -9.07 -9.68 -0.81
N ILE A 65 -8.57 -10.73 -0.14
CA ILE A 65 -7.20 -10.75 0.41
C ILE A 65 -6.17 -10.70 -0.74
N PHE A 66 -6.44 -11.38 -1.86
CA PHE A 66 -5.58 -11.30 -3.04
C PHE A 66 -5.64 -9.94 -3.71
N LEU A 67 -6.79 -9.27 -3.67
CA LEU A 67 -6.88 -7.88 -4.14
C LEU A 67 -6.00 -6.95 -3.30
N LEU A 68 -6.01 -7.09 -1.97
CA LEU A 68 -5.11 -6.34 -1.08
C LEU A 68 -3.63 -6.66 -1.37
N LEU A 69 -3.31 -7.94 -1.58
CA LEU A 69 -1.96 -8.37 -1.94
C LEU A 69 -1.51 -7.78 -3.28
N ALA A 70 -2.40 -7.73 -4.27
CA ALA A 70 -2.13 -7.15 -5.58
C ALA A 70 -1.90 -5.63 -5.49
N ILE A 71 -2.75 -4.91 -4.75
CA ILE A 71 -2.57 -3.47 -4.49
C ILE A 71 -1.22 -3.20 -3.81
N GLU A 72 -0.87 -4.02 -2.82
CA GLU A 72 0.39 -3.92 -2.10
C GLU A 72 1.60 -4.22 -3.02
N THR A 73 1.47 -5.20 -3.91
CA THR A 73 2.49 -5.53 -4.92
C THR A 73 2.69 -4.35 -5.89
N ILE A 74 1.61 -3.74 -6.37
CA ILE A 74 1.67 -2.54 -7.23
C ILE A 74 2.36 -1.39 -6.48
N ARG A 75 2.04 -1.18 -5.20
CA ARG A 75 2.69 -0.18 -4.36
C ARG A 75 4.20 -0.42 -4.28
N GLN A 76 4.63 -1.66 -4.07
CA GLN A 76 6.04 -2.01 -4.01
C GLN A 76 6.75 -1.82 -5.35
N ALA A 77 6.12 -2.23 -6.44
CA ALA A 77 6.63 -2.01 -7.80
C ALA A 77 6.79 -0.50 -8.08
N HIS A 78 5.77 0.29 -7.76
CA HIS A 78 5.83 1.75 -7.89
C HIS A 78 7.01 2.35 -7.12
N PHE A 79 7.22 1.94 -5.86
CA PHE A 79 8.34 2.44 -5.06
C PHE A 79 9.70 1.97 -5.55
N LEU A 80 9.81 0.76 -6.08
CA LEU A 80 11.04 0.26 -6.68
C LEU A 80 11.42 1.06 -7.94
N VAL A 81 10.45 1.33 -8.81
CA VAL A 81 10.68 2.15 -10.01
C VAL A 81 11.04 3.59 -9.64
N ALA A 82 10.39 4.18 -8.64
CA ALA A 82 10.71 5.53 -8.14
C ALA A 82 12.09 5.66 -7.48
N GLU A 83 12.66 4.54 -7.06
CA GLU A 83 14.01 4.47 -6.52
C GLU A 83 15.06 4.32 -7.63
N LEU A 84 14.79 3.49 -8.64
CA LEU A 84 15.72 3.23 -9.73
C LEU A 84 15.72 4.33 -10.80
N ALA A 85 14.56 4.96 -11.04
CA ALA A 85 14.37 5.91 -12.14
C ALA A 85 14.02 7.32 -11.63
N ALA A 86 15.02 8.20 -11.66
CA ALA A 86 14.87 9.63 -11.39
C ALA A 86 13.75 10.32 -12.23
N PRO A 87 13.60 10.08 -13.55
CA PRO A 87 12.53 10.72 -14.32
C PRO A 87 11.14 10.25 -13.88
N TYR A 88 10.99 8.96 -13.56
CA TYR A 88 9.73 8.42 -13.02
C TYR A 88 9.39 9.10 -11.70
N HIS A 89 10.33 9.16 -10.76
CA HIS A 89 10.14 9.86 -9.49
C HIS A 89 9.74 11.34 -9.71
N GLY A 90 10.41 12.04 -10.63
CA GLY A 90 10.11 13.42 -10.97
C GLY A 90 8.70 13.64 -11.54
N ILE A 91 8.20 12.73 -12.37
CA ILE A 91 6.81 12.78 -12.88
C ILE A 91 5.83 12.72 -11.71
N TRP A 92 6.02 11.78 -10.79
CA TRP A 92 5.15 11.63 -9.63
C TRP A 92 5.23 12.83 -8.68
N GLN A 93 6.42 13.40 -8.46
CA GLN A 93 6.57 14.63 -7.67
C GLN A 93 5.79 15.80 -8.28
N ARG A 94 5.84 15.97 -9.61
CA ARG A 94 5.07 17.01 -10.31
C ARG A 94 3.57 16.76 -10.19
N TYR A 95 3.13 15.52 -10.37
CA TYR A 95 1.72 15.13 -10.21
C TYR A 95 1.22 15.45 -8.80
N PHE A 96 1.92 15.01 -7.75
CA PHE A 96 1.53 15.29 -6.37
C PHE A 96 1.57 16.80 -6.05
N GLY A 97 2.56 17.53 -6.57
CA GLY A 97 2.60 18.99 -6.44
C GLY A 97 1.41 19.67 -7.11
N PHE A 98 0.97 19.18 -8.28
CA PHE A 98 -0.24 19.67 -8.94
C PHE A 98 -1.51 19.36 -8.14
N VAL A 99 -1.64 18.13 -7.62
CA VAL A 99 -2.76 17.72 -6.77
C VAL A 99 -2.81 18.55 -5.49
N ASP A 100 -1.69 18.72 -4.78
CA ASP A 100 -1.61 19.53 -3.55
C ASP A 100 -2.00 20.98 -3.81
N ARG A 101 -1.50 21.60 -4.89
CA ARG A 101 -1.91 22.95 -5.30
C ARG A 101 -3.40 23.05 -5.57
N THR A 102 -3.99 22.03 -6.18
CA THR A 102 -5.42 21.98 -6.48
C THR A 102 -6.24 21.78 -5.20
N THR A 103 -5.82 20.86 -4.33
CA THR A 103 -6.49 20.57 -3.05
C THR A 103 -6.41 21.74 -2.08
N ARG A 104 -5.30 22.51 -2.06
CA ARG A 104 -5.17 23.72 -1.23
C ARG A 104 -6.09 24.87 -1.65
N ARG A 105 -6.65 24.83 -2.87
CA ARG A 105 -7.69 25.79 -3.28
C ARG A 105 -9.04 25.48 -2.63
N LEU A 106 -9.24 24.27 -2.12
CA LEU A 106 -10.44 23.90 -1.36
C LEU A 106 -10.30 24.40 0.07
N SER A 107 -11.40 24.89 0.66
CA SER A 107 -11.42 25.24 2.08
C SER A 107 -11.15 24.01 2.94
N ASP A 108 -10.55 24.22 4.13
CA ASP A 108 -10.25 23.15 5.07
C ASP A 108 -11.50 22.32 5.42
N TRP A 109 -12.66 22.99 5.50
CA TRP A 109 -13.96 22.36 5.74
C TRP A 109 -14.41 21.43 4.60
N THR A 110 -14.24 21.85 3.35
CA THR A 110 -14.56 21.01 2.18
C THR A 110 -13.60 19.84 2.06
N ARG A 111 -12.30 20.06 2.30
CA ARG A 111 -11.28 18.99 2.30
C ARG A 111 -11.60 17.92 3.32
N PHE A 112 -12.02 18.31 4.52
CA PHE A 112 -12.44 17.38 5.58
C PHE A 112 -13.67 16.55 5.17
N ARG A 113 -14.70 17.18 4.59
CA ARG A 113 -15.91 16.48 4.13
C ARG A 113 -15.60 15.48 3.03
N ILE A 114 -14.83 15.87 2.02
CA ILE A 114 -14.44 14.97 0.92
C ILE A 114 -13.65 13.78 1.48
N SER A 115 -12.69 14.01 2.38
CA SER A 115 -11.93 12.92 3.02
C SER A 115 -12.86 11.95 3.76
N ARG A 116 -13.86 12.46 4.47
CA ARG A 116 -14.84 11.64 5.18
C ARG A 116 -15.72 10.84 4.21
N VAL A 117 -16.24 11.47 3.16
CA VAL A 117 -17.07 10.80 2.16
C VAL A 117 -16.27 9.70 1.46
N VAL A 118 -15.05 9.98 1.03
CA VAL A 118 -14.18 8.97 0.39
C VAL A 118 -13.92 7.79 1.33
N LYS A 119 -13.64 8.03 2.61
CA LYS A 119 -13.47 6.94 3.60
C LYS A 119 -14.73 6.07 3.70
N TRP A 120 -15.90 6.68 3.78
CA TRP A 120 -17.16 5.94 3.81
C TRP A 120 -17.43 5.17 2.53
N LEU A 121 -17.16 5.75 1.37
CA LEU A 121 -17.29 5.06 0.08
C LEU A 121 -16.39 3.82 0.02
N VAL A 122 -15.13 3.94 0.47
CA VAL A 122 -14.21 2.79 0.54
C VAL A 122 -14.75 1.71 1.47
N VAL A 123 -15.25 2.07 2.65
CA VAL A 123 -15.86 1.10 3.58
C VAL A 123 -17.06 0.41 2.94
N ILE A 124 -17.96 1.18 2.33
CA ILE A 124 -19.17 0.65 1.67
C ILE A 124 -18.80 -0.28 0.50
N SER A 125 -17.79 0.05 -0.30
CA SER A 125 -17.36 -0.80 -1.40
C SER A 125 -16.70 -2.11 -0.96
N LEU A 126 -16.27 -2.21 0.31
CA LEU A 126 -15.60 -3.38 0.88
C LEU A 126 -16.51 -4.22 1.79
N LEU A 127 -17.73 -3.74 2.09
CA LEU A 127 -18.78 -4.47 2.81
C LEU A 127 -19.60 -5.31 1.83
#